data_AF-A0A519SXY8-F1
#
_entry.id   AF-A0A519SXY8-F1
#
_cell.length_a   1.000
_cell.length_b   1.000
_cell.length_c   1.000
_cell.angle_alpha   90.00
_cell.angle_beta   90.00
_cell.angle_gamma   90.00
#
_symmetry.space_group_name_H-M   'P 1'
#
loop_
_entity.id
_entity.type
_entity.pdbx_description
1 polymer ?
#
loop_
_entity_poly.entity_id
_entity_poly.type
_entity_poly.pdbx_seq_one_letter_code
_entity_poly.pdbx_strand_id
1 'polypeptide(L)'
;DHEKTIHGFMGQTTAFRKSLIKPDVVVMGETKQTGEVRYMHGTLGKGTWTFYGGHDPEDYQHMVGEEPTDLSLHPNSPGYRLILNNVLFPAAKKKKLKT
;
A
#
# COMPACT_ATOMS: atom_id res chain seq x y z
N ASP A 1 -11.17 14.00 2.56
CA ASP A 1 -11.75 12.92 3.39
C ASP A 1 -10.77 11.81 3.71
N HIS A 2 -10.84 11.27 4.94
CA HIS A 2 -10.10 10.10 5.38
C HIS A 2 -10.99 8.85 5.24
N GLU A 3 -10.47 7.82 4.58
CA GLU A 3 -11.19 6.57 4.36
C GLU A 3 -10.70 5.47 5.31
N LYS A 4 -11.63 4.65 5.81
CA LYS A 4 -11.31 3.45 6.61
C LYS A 4 -11.14 2.20 5.76
N THR A 5 -11.74 2.20 4.58
CA THR A 5 -11.72 1.09 3.65
C THR A 5 -11.23 1.63 2.31
N ILE A 6 -10.34 0.88 1.67
CA ILE A 6 -9.85 1.17 0.34
C ILE A 6 -10.16 -0.01 -0.56
N HIS A 7 -10.22 0.22 -1.88
CA HIS A 7 -10.31 -0.86 -2.83
C HIS A 7 -9.10 -1.79 -2.69
N GLY A 8 -9.36 -3.09 -2.81
CA GLY A 8 -8.31 -4.10 -2.90
C GLY A 8 -7.68 -4.08 -4.29
N PHE A 9 -6.97 -5.15 -4.61
CA PHE A 9 -6.36 -5.36 -5.92
C PHE A 9 -6.67 -6.77 -6.38
N MET A 10 -7.03 -6.90 -7.66
CA MET A 10 -7.09 -8.19 -8.32
C MET A 10 -5.70 -8.53 -8.85
N GLY A 11 -5.28 -9.78 -8.69
CA GLY A 11 -4.01 -10.24 -9.23
C GLY A 11 -3.46 -11.45 -8.49
N GLN A 12 -2.46 -12.09 -9.09
CA GLN A 12 -1.72 -13.16 -8.44
C GLN A 12 -0.79 -12.57 -7.39
N THR A 13 -0.72 -13.18 -6.20
CA THR A 13 0.24 -12.83 -5.13
C THR A 13 0.08 -11.40 -4.58
N THR A 14 -1.15 -10.91 -4.42
CA THR A 14 -1.43 -9.58 -3.83
C THR A 14 -1.60 -9.59 -2.31
N ALA A 15 -1.47 -10.75 -1.66
CA ALA A 15 -1.69 -10.89 -0.22
C ALA A 15 -0.85 -12.01 0.42
N PHE A 16 -0.62 -11.89 1.73
CA PHE A 16 -0.10 -12.97 2.57
C PHE A 16 -1.18 -13.55 3.47
N ARG A 17 -1.08 -14.84 3.79
CA ARG A 17 -1.93 -15.46 4.82
C ARG A 17 -1.53 -14.92 6.19
N LYS A 18 -2.49 -14.38 6.95
CA LYS A 18 -2.24 -13.77 8.27
C LYS A 18 -1.53 -14.71 9.25
N SER A 19 -1.84 -16.01 9.20
CA SER A 19 -1.22 -17.03 10.06
C SER A 19 0.26 -17.29 9.79
N LEU A 20 0.79 -16.84 8.63
CA LEU A 20 2.20 -17.01 8.24
C LEU A 20 3.03 -15.74 8.47
N ILE A 21 2.42 -14.66 8.96
CA ILE A 21 3.09 -13.40 9.21
C ILE A 21 3.81 -13.46 10.55
N LYS A 22 5.05 -12.97 10.58
CA LYS A 22 5.84 -12.96 11.81
C LYS A 22 5.23 -12.01 12.85
N PRO A 23 5.31 -12.33 14.16
CA PRO A 23 4.66 -11.53 15.20
C PRO A 23 5.15 -10.08 15.31
N ASP A 24 6.37 -9.79 14.87
CA ASP A 24 6.99 -8.45 14.90
C ASP A 24 6.52 -7.53 13.75
N VAL A 25 5.75 -8.06 12.80
CA VAL A 25 5.21 -7.30 11.67
C VAL A 25 3.94 -6.56 12.08
N VAL A 26 3.88 -5.28 11.75
CA VAL A 26 2.69 -4.46 11.97
C VAL A 26 1.74 -4.62 10.78
N VAL A 27 0.59 -5.24 11.02
CA VAL A 27 -0.50 -5.36 10.05
C VAL A 27 -1.30 -4.05 10.03
N MET A 28 -1.35 -3.40 8.87
CA MET A 28 -2.03 -2.11 8.70
C MET A 28 -3.29 -2.21 7.82
N GLY A 29 -3.41 -3.25 6.99
CA GLY A 29 -4.60 -3.50 6.17
C GLY A 29 -4.78 -4.99 5.87
N GLU A 30 -5.98 -5.49 6.13
CA GLU A 30 -6.34 -6.90 6.02
C GLU A 30 -7.76 -7.08 5.47
N THR A 31 -7.98 -8.21 4.79
CA THR A 31 -9.30 -8.73 4.46
C THR A 31 -9.65 -9.80 5.50
N LYS A 32 -10.43 -9.42 6.51
CA LYS A 32 -10.71 -10.27 7.68
C LYS A 32 -11.41 -11.58 7.31
N GLN A 33 -12.31 -11.54 6.34
CA GLN A 33 -13.12 -12.69 5.91
C GLN A 33 -12.25 -13.81 5.33
N THR A 34 -11.17 -13.46 4.63
CA THR A 34 -10.25 -14.43 3.99
C THR A 34 -8.97 -14.64 4.78
N GLY A 35 -8.75 -13.90 5.88
CA GLY A 35 -7.54 -13.99 6.68
C GLY A 35 -6.28 -13.52 5.92
N GLU A 36 -6.46 -12.57 5.00
CA GLU A 36 -5.41 -12.05 4.13
C GLU A 36 -4.90 -10.70 4.63
N VAL A 37 -3.58 -10.50 4.58
CA VAL A 37 -2.96 -9.19 4.82
C VAL A 37 -2.42 -8.66 3.49
N ARG A 38 -2.82 -7.42 3.19
CA ARG A 38 -2.51 -6.72 1.93
C ARG A 38 -1.69 -5.47 2.15
N TYR A 39 -1.61 -4.98 3.39
CA TYR A 39 -0.80 -3.84 3.76
C TYR A 39 -0.15 -4.08 5.14
N MET A 40 1.18 -4.09 5.19
CA MET A 40 1.94 -4.34 6.40
C MET A 40 3.31 -3.66 6.38
N HIS A 41 3.88 -3.44 7.56
CA HIS A 41 5.15 -2.75 7.73
C HIS A 41 6.00 -3.43 8.80
N GLY A 42 7.31 -3.30 8.67
CA GLY A 42 8.25 -3.80 9.65
C GLY A 42 9.58 -3.06 9.62
N THR A 43 10.44 -3.42 10.56
CA THR A 43 11.81 -2.91 10.63
C THR A 43 12.77 -4.01 10.18
N LEU A 44 13.82 -3.63 9.46
CA LEU A 44 14.92 -4.53 9.12
C LEU A 44 16.25 -3.78 9.23
N GLY A 45 17.08 -4.19 10.18
CA GLY A 45 18.34 -3.50 10.47
C GLY A 45 18.13 -2.05 10.90
N LYS A 46 18.73 -1.11 10.17
CA LYS A 46 18.59 0.34 10.41
C LYS A 46 17.48 1.01 9.57
N GLY A 47 16.73 0.21 8.82
CA GLY A 47 15.69 0.69 7.92
C GLY A 47 14.33 0.07 8.22
N THR A 48 13.33 0.53 7.48
CA THR A 48 11.99 -0.02 7.52
C THR A 48 11.60 -0.55 6.15
N TRP A 49 10.61 -1.43 6.11
CA TRP A 49 10.03 -1.95 4.89
C TRP A 49 8.52 -1.93 4.98
N THR A 50 7.87 -1.75 3.85
CA THR A 50 6.42 -1.78 3.72
C THR A 50 6.06 -2.69 2.57
N PHE A 51 5.13 -3.62 2.80
CA PHE A 51 4.45 -4.34 1.75
C PHE A 51 3.04 -3.75 1.59
N TYR A 52 2.72 -3.31 0.38
CA TYR A 52 1.37 -2.97 -0.04
C TYR A 52 1.13 -3.69 -1.35
N GLY A 53 0.23 -4.67 -1.34
CA GLY A 53 -0.03 -5.50 -2.53
C GLY A 53 -0.78 -4.71 -3.60
N GLY A 54 -0.62 -5.10 -4.87
CA GLY A 54 -1.29 -4.46 -5.99
C GLY A 54 -0.38 -3.71 -6.95
N HIS A 55 -0.94 -3.31 -8.10
CA HIS A 55 -0.25 -2.51 -9.11
C HIS A 55 -0.67 -1.04 -9.01
N ASP A 56 -1.96 -0.77 -9.23
CA ASP A 56 -2.55 0.57 -9.24
C ASP A 56 -3.79 0.59 -8.34
N PRO A 57 -3.87 1.51 -7.35
CA PRO A 57 -5.02 1.58 -6.44
C PRO A 57 -6.34 2.00 -7.09
N GLU A 58 -6.29 2.66 -8.25
CA GLU A 58 -7.44 3.13 -9.00
C GLU A 58 -7.75 2.26 -10.23
N ASP A 59 -6.94 1.23 -10.46
CA ASP A 59 -7.18 0.21 -11.48
C ASP A 59 -7.13 -1.19 -10.85
N TYR A 60 -8.32 -1.64 -10.45
CA TYR A 60 -8.51 -2.89 -9.72
C TYR A 60 -8.09 -4.14 -10.52
N GLN A 61 -8.22 -4.13 -11.86
CA GLN A 61 -8.05 -5.34 -12.69
C GLN A 61 -6.94 -5.24 -13.75
N HIS A 62 -6.20 -4.13 -13.80
CA HIS A 62 -5.19 -3.80 -14.83
C HIS A 62 -4.73 -4.98 -15.68
N MET A 63 -5.33 -5.09 -16.87
CA MET A 63 -5.04 -6.16 -17.82
C MET A 63 -3.88 -5.77 -18.73
N VAL A 64 -3.12 -6.76 -19.18
CA VAL A 64 -1.98 -6.53 -20.08
C VAL A 64 -2.46 -5.86 -21.37
N GLY A 65 -1.95 -4.65 -21.63
CA GLY A 65 -2.27 -3.86 -22.82
C GLY A 65 -3.35 -2.80 -22.62
N GLU A 66 -3.90 -2.65 -21.40
CA GLU A 66 -4.72 -1.49 -21.05
C GLU A 66 -3.86 -0.21 -20.99
N GLU A 67 -4.49 0.92 -21.33
CA GLU A 67 -3.84 2.22 -21.21
C GLU A 67 -3.52 2.51 -19.74
N PRO A 68 -2.44 3.26 -19.44
CA PRO A 68 -2.14 3.68 -18.09
C PRO A 68 -3.27 4.51 -17.48
N THR A 69 -3.47 4.37 -16.18
CA THR A 69 -4.43 5.19 -15.42
C THR A 69 -4.14 6.67 -15.58
N ASP A 70 -5.15 7.44 -16.01
CA ASP A 70 -5.06 8.89 -16.04
C ASP A 70 -5.26 9.47 -14.64
N LEU A 71 -4.15 9.80 -13.98
CA LEU A 71 -4.13 10.35 -12.62
C LEU A 71 -4.92 11.66 -12.48
N SER A 72 -5.14 12.40 -13.58
CA SER A 72 -5.92 13.64 -13.54
C SER A 72 -7.40 13.39 -13.18
N LEU A 73 -7.89 12.17 -13.42
CA LEU A 73 -9.24 11.73 -13.07
C LEU A 73 -9.37 11.33 -11.59
N HIS A 74 -8.25 11.16 -10.88
CA HIS A 74 -8.21 10.66 -9.50
C HIS A 74 -7.54 11.63 -8.50
N PRO A 75 -7.86 12.95 -8.51
CA PRO A 75 -7.15 13.94 -7.68
C PRO A 75 -7.30 13.70 -6.17
N ASN A 76 -8.36 12.99 -5.77
CA ASN A 76 -8.66 12.65 -4.39
C ASN A 76 -8.66 11.13 -4.15
N SER A 77 -7.89 10.35 -4.89
CA SER A 77 -7.79 8.90 -4.64
C SER A 77 -7.35 8.60 -3.20
N PRO A 78 -8.10 7.77 -2.44
CA PRO A 78 -7.67 7.33 -1.12
C PRO A 78 -6.49 6.34 -1.19
N GLY A 79 -6.40 5.50 -2.23
CA GLY A 79 -5.30 4.55 -2.38
C GLY A 79 -3.97 5.21 -2.71
N TYR A 80 -3.95 6.20 -3.62
CA TYR A 80 -2.75 6.99 -3.88
C TYR A 80 -2.32 7.80 -2.63
N ARG A 81 -3.28 8.37 -1.89
CA ARG A 81 -2.99 9.07 -0.63
C ARG A 81 -2.41 8.14 0.43
N LEU A 82 -2.86 6.88 0.51
CA LEU A 82 -2.26 5.89 1.40
C LEU A 82 -0.77 5.70 1.08
N ILE A 83 -0.43 5.47 -0.20
CA ILE A 83 0.95 5.29 -0.66
C ILE A 83 1.80 6.50 -0.33
N LEU A 84 1.36 7.70 -0.73
CA LEU A 84 2.14 8.92 -0.54
C LEU A 84 2.39 9.21 0.94
N ASN A 85 1.32 9.23 1.75
CA ASN A 85 1.39 9.71 3.12
C ASN A 85 2.00 8.68 4.08
N ASN A 86 1.81 7.39 3.83
CA ASN A 86 2.18 6.34 4.78
C ASN A 86 3.36 5.48 4.30
N VAL A 87 3.69 5.50 3.01
CA VAL A 87 4.80 4.70 2.45
C VAL A 87 5.94 5.60 2.02
N LEU A 88 5.69 6.53 1.09
CA LEU A 88 6.75 7.29 0.43
C LEU A 88 7.29 8.45 1.27
N PHE A 89 6.42 9.29 1.83
CA PHE A 89 6.87 10.42 2.65
C PHE A 89 7.58 10.00 3.94
N PRO A 90 7.15 8.94 4.66
CA PRO A 90 7.90 8.43 5.80
C PRO A 90 9.26 7.83 5.43
N ALA A 91 9.38 7.22 4.24
CA ALA A 91 10.63 6.65 3.75
C ALA A 91 11.62 7.72 3.22
N ALA A 92 11.13 8.92 2.88
CA ALA A 92 11.96 9.98 2.36
C ALA A 92 12.83 10.63 3.46
N LYS A 93 14.13 10.75 3.22
CA LYS A 93 15.01 11.55 4.09
C LYS A 93 14.65 13.03 3.94
N LYS A 94 14.21 13.65 5.03
CA LYS A 94 14.01 15.10 5.06
C LYS A 94 15.33 15.81 4.75
N LYS A 95 15.30 16.72 3.78
CA LYS A 95 16.44 17.59 3.48
C LYS A 95 16.70 18.46 4.71
N LYS A 96 17.93 18.50 5.21
CA LYS A 96 18.30 19.42 6.31
C LYS A 96 18.04 20.85 5.82
N LEU A 97 17.14 21.56 6.50
CA LEU A 97 16.93 22.97 6.27
C LEU A 97 18.20 23.71 6.72
N LYS A 98 18.67 24.67 5.93
CA LYS A 98 19.73 25.57 6.38
C LYS A 98 19.14 26.43 7.50
N THR A 99 19.69 26.31 8.70
CA THR A 99 19.58 27.32 9.75
C THR A 99 20.56 28.44 9.47
#